data_AF-A0A382MD85-F1
#
_entry.id   AF-A0A382MD85-F1
#
_cell.length_a   1.000
_cell.length_b   1.000
_cell.length_c   1.000
_cell.angle_alpha   90.00
_cell.angle_beta   90.00
_cell.angle_gamma   90.00
#
_symmetry.space_group_name_H-M   'P 1'
#
loop_
_entity.id
_entity.type
_entity.pdbx_description
1 polymer ?
#
loop_
_entity_poly.entity_id
_entity_poly.type
_entity_poly.pdbx_seq_one_letter_code
_entity_poly.pdbx_strand_id
1 'polypeptide(L)'
;LNDAWKVLKKNKAAATSAWVMFVMGLMVIVGPLLSPFALDQTDWYQISTQPGLASGHIFGTDDLGRDLFVRVMHGGRVSLMVGLVATMVSMIIGVSYGSISGFIGGKTDAIMMRLVDVLYAMPFLFFVILLMVFFGRSIFLIFVAIGAVNWLDIARIVRGQTLNLKSKEFVDAARAGGASTPRIVFKHIVP
;
A
#
# COMPACT_ATOMS: atom_id res chain seq x y z
N LEU A 1 9.04 -10.36 -19.38
CA LEU A 1 8.03 -11.04 -18.54
C LEU A 1 8.47 -12.45 -18.11
N ASN A 2 8.82 -13.36 -19.03
CA ASN A 2 9.28 -14.72 -18.65
C ASN A 2 10.56 -14.75 -17.80
N ASP A 3 11.50 -13.84 -18.02
CA ASP A 3 12.71 -13.74 -17.20
C ASP A 3 12.43 -13.17 -15.80
N ALA A 4 11.58 -12.15 -15.69
CA ALA A 4 11.17 -11.61 -14.40
C ALA A 4 10.51 -12.69 -13.53
N TRP A 5 9.64 -13.53 -14.12
CA TRP A 5 8.99 -14.64 -13.41
C TRP A 5 9.97 -15.73 -12.96
N LYS A 6 10.98 -16.04 -13.78
CA LYS A 6 12.07 -16.98 -13.43
C LYS A 6 12.94 -16.44 -12.30
N VAL A 7 13.24 -15.15 -12.30
CA VAL A 7 14.01 -14.48 -11.24
C VAL A 7 13.21 -14.45 -9.94
N LEU A 8 11.91 -14.15 -10.00
CA LEU A 8 11.03 -14.10 -8.83
C LEU A 8 10.92 -15.47 -8.15
N LYS A 9 10.76 -16.55 -8.93
CA LYS A 9 10.71 -17.93 -8.41
C LYS A 9 12.02 -18.41 -7.77
N LYS A 10 13.16 -17.85 -8.18
CA LYS A 10 14.47 -18.17 -7.57
C LYS A 10 14.70 -17.42 -6.27
N ASN A 11 13.98 -16.32 -6.02
CA ASN A 11 14.15 -15.52 -4.81
C ASN A 11 13.34 -16.12 -3.65
N LYS A 12 14.05 -16.81 -2.74
CA LYS A 12 13.45 -17.41 -1.54
C LYS A 12 12.71 -16.38 -0.67
N ALA A 13 13.22 -15.15 -0.57
CA ALA A 13 12.58 -14.09 0.22
C ALA A 13 11.25 -13.63 -0.40
N ALA A 14 11.19 -13.50 -1.74
CA ALA A 14 9.95 -13.16 -2.43
C ALA A 14 8.91 -14.28 -2.29
N ALA A 15 9.34 -15.54 -2.38
CA ALA A 15 8.47 -16.70 -2.21
C ALA A 15 7.93 -16.79 -0.77
N THR A 16 8.75 -16.57 0.25
CA THR A 16 8.31 -16.58 1.65
C THR A 16 7.31 -15.47 1.94
N SER A 17 7.55 -14.24 1.45
CA SER A 17 6.63 -13.12 1.63
C SER A 17 5.29 -13.37 0.94
N ALA A 18 5.31 -13.92 -0.28
CA ALA A 18 4.09 -14.29 -1.00
C ALA A 18 3.29 -15.37 -0.25
N TRP A 19 3.97 -16.39 0.29
CA TRP A 19 3.33 -17.43 1.09
C TRP A 19 2.72 -16.86 2.38
N VAL A 20 3.45 -16.01 3.10
CA VAL A 20 2.94 -15.34 4.33
C VAL A 20 1.71 -14.48 4.00
N MET A 21 1.75 -13.66 2.94
CA MET A 21 0.60 -12.86 2.52
C MET A 21 -0.60 -13.72 2.14
N PHE A 22 -0.37 -14.84 1.46
CA PHE A 22 -1.44 -15.78 1.10
C PHE A 22 -2.07 -16.41 2.34
N VAL A 23 -1.26 -16.89 3.29
CA VAL A 23 -1.74 -17.47 4.55
C VAL A 23 -2.49 -16.43 5.40
N MET A 24 -1.96 -15.20 5.50
CA MET A 24 -2.64 -14.11 6.19
C MET A 24 -3.98 -13.77 5.54
N GLY A 25 -4.03 -13.66 4.21
CA GLY A 25 -5.26 -13.41 3.46
C GLY A 25 -6.29 -14.53 3.68
N LEU A 26 -5.85 -15.78 3.64
CA LEU A 26 -6.69 -16.94 3.91
C LEU A 26 -7.23 -16.92 5.34
N MET A 27 -6.38 -16.69 6.35
CA MET A 27 -6.80 -16.58 7.75
C MET A 27 -7.82 -15.45 7.97
N VAL A 28 -7.59 -14.31 7.35
CA VAL A 28 -8.43 -13.13 7.51
C VAL A 28 -9.79 -13.32 6.81
N ILE A 29 -9.85 -14.07 5.70
CA ILE A 29 -11.11 -14.41 5.00
C ILE A 29 -11.84 -15.56 5.71
N VAL A 30 -11.16 -16.65 6.02
CA VAL A 30 -11.78 -17.87 6.56
C VAL A 30 -11.95 -17.81 8.07
N GLY A 31 -11.07 -17.14 8.80
CA GLY A 31 -11.07 -17.07 10.26
C GLY A 31 -12.41 -16.64 10.86
N PRO A 32 -13.03 -15.53 10.41
CA PRO A 32 -14.35 -15.12 10.91
C PRO A 32 -15.48 -16.11 10.60
N LEU A 33 -15.34 -16.95 9.57
CA LEU A 33 -16.34 -17.99 9.23
C LEU A 33 -16.23 -19.22 10.15
N LEU A 34 -15.07 -19.42 10.77
CA LEU A 34 -14.83 -20.53 11.69
C LEU A 34 -15.24 -20.20 13.13
N SER A 35 -15.39 -18.91 13.45
CA SER A 35 -15.81 -18.48 14.77
C SER A 35 -17.33 -18.58 14.93
N PRO A 36 -17.85 -19.09 16.06
CA PRO A 36 -19.27 -19.09 16.34
C PRO A 36 -19.81 -17.70 16.75
N PHE A 37 -18.92 -16.73 17.01
CA PHE A 37 -19.28 -15.40 17.51
C PHE A 37 -19.42 -14.38 16.37
N ALA A 38 -20.45 -13.52 16.44
CA ALA A 38 -20.57 -12.40 15.52
C ALA A 38 -19.65 -11.22 15.92
N LEU A 39 -19.32 -10.35 14.96
CA LEU A 39 -18.36 -9.24 15.13
C LEU A 39 -18.74 -8.26 16.26
N ASP A 40 -20.04 -8.03 16.42
CA ASP A 40 -20.68 -7.10 17.33
C ASP A 40 -21.37 -7.80 18.51
N GLN A 41 -21.24 -9.12 18.60
CA GLN A 41 -21.80 -9.88 19.71
C GLN A 41 -21.01 -9.61 20.99
N THR A 42 -21.73 -9.20 22.04
CA THR A 42 -21.21 -9.08 23.39
C THR A 42 -21.59 -10.30 24.21
N ASP A 43 -20.59 -10.98 24.77
CA ASP A 43 -20.77 -11.99 25.80
C ASP A 43 -20.62 -11.36 27.19
N TRP A 44 -21.76 -11.15 27.85
CA TRP A 44 -21.81 -10.55 29.19
C TRP A 44 -21.23 -11.45 30.30
N TYR A 45 -21.10 -12.75 30.05
CA TYR A 45 -20.55 -13.70 31.01
C TYR A 45 -19.03 -13.83 30.91
N GLN A 46 -18.44 -13.36 29.82
CA GLN A 46 -17.02 -13.45 29.52
C GLN A 46 -16.44 -12.04 29.23
N ILE A 47 -16.46 -11.13 30.21
CA ILE A 47 -15.90 -9.78 30.07
C ILE A 47 -14.42 -9.77 30.47
N SER A 48 -13.56 -9.13 29.64
CA SER A 48 -12.12 -9.02 29.87
C SER A 48 -11.44 -10.37 30.16
N THR A 49 -11.85 -11.41 29.44
CA THR A 49 -11.37 -12.77 29.67
C THR A 49 -10.11 -13.07 28.88
N GLN A 50 -9.23 -13.85 29.50
CA GLN A 50 -8.00 -14.31 28.86
C GLN A 50 -8.29 -15.31 27.72
N PRO A 51 -7.36 -15.47 26.76
CA PRO A 51 -7.45 -16.47 25.70
C PRO A 51 -7.76 -17.87 26.22
N GLY A 52 -8.77 -18.53 25.66
CA GLY A 52 -9.18 -19.86 26.12
C GLY A 52 -9.99 -20.65 25.10
N LEU A 53 -9.58 -21.88 24.84
CA LEU A 53 -10.36 -22.81 24.00
C LEU A 53 -11.66 -23.26 24.69
N ALA A 54 -11.67 -23.30 26.03
CA ALA A 54 -12.83 -23.73 26.81
C ALA A 54 -13.98 -22.71 26.78
N SER A 55 -13.68 -21.41 26.72
CA SER A 55 -14.68 -20.34 26.57
C SER A 55 -15.09 -20.12 25.11
N GLY A 56 -14.40 -20.75 24.15
CA GLY A 56 -14.55 -20.49 22.72
C GLY A 56 -13.84 -19.22 22.24
N HIS A 57 -13.45 -18.32 23.13
CA HIS A 57 -12.77 -17.07 22.82
C HIS A 57 -11.26 -17.29 22.63
N ILE A 58 -10.85 -17.62 21.39
CA ILE A 58 -9.48 -18.00 21.03
C ILE A 58 -8.45 -16.95 21.47
N PHE A 59 -8.76 -15.66 21.30
CA PHE A 59 -7.90 -14.54 21.71
C PHE A 59 -8.40 -13.82 22.97
N GLY A 60 -9.42 -14.37 23.63
CA GLY A 60 -10.09 -13.71 24.74
C GLY A 60 -11.08 -12.63 24.28
N THR A 61 -11.56 -11.85 25.25
CA THR A 61 -12.57 -10.80 25.03
C THR A 61 -12.05 -9.43 25.46
N ASP A 62 -12.63 -8.39 24.86
CA ASP A 62 -12.36 -7.00 25.30
C ASP A 62 -13.19 -6.60 26.54
N ASP A 63 -13.03 -5.35 26.96
CA ASP A 63 -13.73 -4.76 28.11
C ASP A 63 -15.27 -4.69 27.95
N LEU A 64 -15.78 -4.98 26.75
CA LEU A 64 -17.20 -5.07 26.45
C LEU A 64 -17.63 -6.51 26.15
N GLY A 65 -16.80 -7.51 26.48
CA GLY A 65 -17.11 -8.93 26.28
C GLY A 65 -17.17 -9.36 24.81
N ARG A 66 -16.57 -8.61 23.88
CA ARG A 66 -16.58 -8.95 22.45
C ARG A 66 -15.37 -9.79 22.08
N ASP A 67 -15.58 -10.77 21.22
CA ASP A 67 -14.54 -11.71 20.80
C ASP A 67 -13.39 -11.01 20.04
N LEU A 68 -12.17 -11.09 20.59
CA LEU A 68 -11.00 -10.45 19.98
C LEU A 68 -10.55 -11.14 18.71
N PHE A 69 -10.75 -12.45 18.56
CA PHE A 69 -10.31 -13.20 17.40
C PHE A 69 -11.05 -12.74 16.14
N VAL A 70 -12.39 -12.67 16.19
CA VAL A 70 -13.23 -12.18 15.08
C VAL A 70 -12.90 -10.73 14.76
N ARG A 71 -12.71 -9.87 15.78
CA ARG A 71 -12.38 -8.45 15.59
C ARG A 71 -11.00 -8.26 14.95
N VAL A 72 -9.99 -9.03 15.37
CA VAL A 72 -8.65 -9.00 14.77
C VAL A 72 -8.71 -9.46 13.31
N MET A 73 -9.43 -10.55 13.02
CA MET A 73 -9.56 -11.03 11.65
C MET A 73 -10.32 -10.04 10.76
N HIS A 74 -11.42 -9.46 11.23
CA HIS A 74 -12.13 -8.40 10.49
C HIS A 74 -11.28 -7.14 10.29
N GLY A 75 -10.56 -6.69 11.32
CA GLY A 75 -9.61 -5.58 11.20
C GLY A 75 -8.49 -5.90 10.19
N GLY A 76 -8.02 -7.15 10.17
CA GLY A 76 -7.09 -7.66 9.17
C GLY A 76 -7.62 -7.52 7.74
N ARG A 77 -8.92 -7.78 7.48
CA ARG A 77 -9.53 -7.60 6.15
C ARG A 77 -9.39 -6.17 5.67
N VAL A 78 -9.74 -5.23 6.55
CA VAL A 78 -9.66 -3.79 6.28
C VAL A 78 -8.20 -3.38 6.05
N SER A 79 -7.28 -3.78 6.92
CA SER A 79 -5.86 -3.44 6.79
C SER A 79 -5.23 -3.97 5.50
N LEU A 80 -5.51 -5.23 5.12
CA LEU A 80 -5.02 -5.80 3.86
C LEU A 80 -5.59 -5.07 2.65
N MET A 81 -6.89 -4.73 2.67
CA MET A 81 -7.53 -4.00 1.60
C MET A 81 -6.95 -2.58 1.46
N VAL A 82 -6.74 -1.87 2.57
CA VAL A 82 -6.09 -0.55 2.59
C VAL A 82 -4.69 -0.64 2.01
N GLY A 83 -3.87 -1.59 2.49
CA GLY A 83 -2.50 -1.76 2.01
C GLY A 83 -2.44 -2.03 0.52
N LEU A 84 -3.31 -2.90 -0.01
CA LEU A 84 -3.34 -3.25 -1.43
C LEU A 84 -3.80 -2.08 -2.30
N VAL A 85 -4.93 -1.45 -1.97
CA VAL A 85 -5.48 -0.32 -2.73
C VAL A 85 -4.52 0.88 -2.69
N ALA A 86 -4.01 1.23 -1.52
CA ALA A 86 -3.05 2.33 -1.37
C ALA A 86 -1.80 2.06 -2.21
N THR A 87 -1.24 0.86 -2.15
CA THR A 87 -0.05 0.50 -2.92
C THR A 87 -0.30 0.57 -4.42
N MET A 88 -1.45 0.08 -4.91
CA MET A 88 -1.80 0.21 -6.33
C MET A 88 -1.89 1.67 -6.79
N VAL A 89 -2.62 2.50 -6.03
CA VAL A 89 -2.76 3.93 -6.33
C VAL A 89 -1.40 4.63 -6.29
N SER A 90 -0.59 4.35 -5.27
CA SER A 90 0.75 4.93 -5.12
C SER A 90 1.72 4.49 -6.20
N MET A 91 1.64 3.24 -6.66
CA MET A 91 2.42 2.80 -7.82
C MET A 91 1.98 3.52 -9.08
N ILE A 92 0.69 3.57 -9.39
CA ILE A 92 0.20 4.20 -10.62
C ILE A 92 0.58 5.69 -10.65
N ILE A 93 0.25 6.43 -9.59
CA ILE A 93 0.49 7.88 -9.54
C ILE A 93 1.98 8.16 -9.34
N GLY A 94 2.61 7.52 -8.36
CA GLY A 94 4.01 7.77 -8.00
C GLY A 94 4.97 7.39 -9.12
N VAL A 95 4.80 6.23 -9.76
CA VAL A 95 5.66 5.82 -10.88
C VAL A 95 5.49 6.77 -12.06
N SER A 96 4.25 7.10 -12.43
CA SER A 96 3.99 8.01 -13.54
C SER A 96 4.57 9.40 -13.27
N TYR A 97 4.29 9.97 -12.10
CA TYR A 97 4.72 11.30 -11.71
C TYR A 97 6.24 11.39 -11.59
N GLY A 98 6.87 10.45 -10.88
CA GLY A 98 8.31 10.39 -10.68
C GLY A 98 9.08 10.17 -11.98
N SER A 99 8.58 9.29 -12.86
CA SER A 99 9.22 9.00 -14.15
C SER A 99 9.15 10.21 -15.09
N ILE A 100 8.01 10.91 -15.14
CA ILE A 100 7.85 12.13 -15.95
C ILE A 100 8.79 13.23 -15.43
N SER A 101 8.78 13.48 -14.12
CA SER A 101 9.61 14.51 -13.47
C SER A 101 11.11 14.25 -13.71
N GLY A 102 11.56 13.02 -13.45
CA GLY A 102 12.96 12.64 -13.63
C GLY A 102 13.43 12.62 -15.10
N PHE A 103 12.56 12.22 -16.03
CA PHE A 103 12.96 12.13 -17.44
C PHE A 103 13.03 13.50 -18.12
N ILE A 104 12.00 14.34 -17.92
CA ILE A 104 11.97 15.69 -18.52
C ILE A 104 13.08 16.56 -17.90
N GLY A 105 13.20 16.56 -16.57
CA GLY A 105 14.19 17.37 -15.85
C GLY A 105 13.92 18.89 -15.93
N GLY A 106 14.89 19.68 -15.48
CA GLY A 106 14.86 21.14 -15.61
C GLY A 106 13.77 21.83 -14.77
N LYS A 107 13.10 22.83 -15.35
CA LYS A 107 12.06 23.63 -14.66
C LYS A 107 10.82 22.81 -14.31
N THR A 108 10.42 21.88 -15.18
CA THR A 108 9.24 21.03 -14.95
C THR A 108 9.46 20.14 -13.74
N ASP A 109 10.64 19.52 -13.64
CA ASP A 109 11.02 18.72 -12.47
C ASP A 109 11.03 19.55 -11.19
N ALA A 110 11.62 20.75 -11.23
CA ALA A 110 11.64 21.65 -10.06
C ALA A 110 10.23 22.01 -9.58
N ILE A 111 9.30 22.33 -10.49
CA ILE A 111 7.91 22.68 -10.13
C ILE A 111 7.17 21.45 -9.59
N MET A 112 7.27 20.31 -10.27
CA MET A 112 6.62 19.07 -9.86
C MET A 112 7.08 18.63 -8.47
N MET A 113 8.39 18.63 -8.24
CA MET A 113 8.93 18.27 -6.94
C MET A 113 8.61 19.29 -5.86
N ARG A 114 8.51 20.58 -6.20
CA ARG A 114 8.07 21.59 -5.23
C ARG A 114 6.66 21.33 -4.74
N LEU A 115 5.74 20.88 -5.61
CA LEU A 115 4.40 20.48 -5.20
C LEU A 115 4.44 19.26 -4.26
N VAL A 116 5.23 18.24 -4.60
CA VAL A 116 5.42 17.06 -3.74
C VAL A 116 5.99 17.47 -2.38
N ASP A 117 6.98 18.37 -2.35
CA ASP A 117 7.61 18.84 -1.11
C ASP A 117 6.64 19.60 -0.20
N VAL A 118 5.77 20.43 -0.78
CA VAL A 118 4.72 21.15 -0.03
C VAL A 118 3.70 20.18 0.56
N LEU A 119 3.25 19.19 -0.22
CA LEU A 119 2.31 18.18 0.27
C LEU A 119 2.94 17.30 1.36
N TYR A 120 4.22 16.94 1.18
CA TYR A 120 4.97 16.12 2.14
C TYR A 120 5.28 16.85 3.44
N ALA A 121 5.29 18.18 3.45
CA ALA A 121 5.49 18.97 4.67
C ALA A 121 4.32 18.87 5.65
N MET A 122 3.13 18.45 5.20
CA MET A 122 1.98 18.23 6.08
C MET A 122 2.13 16.90 6.82
N PRO A 123 2.09 16.87 8.16
CA PRO A 123 2.21 15.60 8.86
C PRO A 123 0.95 14.76 8.66
N PHE A 124 1.15 13.49 8.30
CA PHE A 124 0.09 12.56 7.87
C PHE A 124 -1.12 12.53 8.81
N LEU A 125 -0.88 12.46 10.13
CA LEU A 125 -1.95 12.40 11.12
C LEU A 125 -2.83 13.66 11.10
N PHE A 126 -2.25 14.85 10.91
CA PHE A 126 -3.04 16.08 10.82
C PHE A 126 -3.94 16.08 9.59
N PHE A 127 -3.42 15.64 8.43
CA PHE A 127 -4.21 15.55 7.21
C PHE A 127 -5.41 14.61 7.38
N VAL A 128 -5.19 13.43 7.96
CA VAL A 128 -6.25 12.44 8.23
C VAL A 128 -7.28 12.98 9.23
N ILE A 129 -6.85 13.63 10.30
CA ILE A 129 -7.75 14.23 11.30
C ILE A 129 -8.61 15.33 10.67
N LEU A 130 -8.01 16.22 9.87
CA LEU A 130 -8.77 17.28 9.19
C LEU A 130 -9.85 16.68 8.28
N LEU A 131 -9.52 15.67 7.47
CA LEU A 131 -10.51 14.99 6.65
C LEU A 131 -11.67 14.41 7.47
N MET A 132 -11.38 13.78 8.62
CA MET A 132 -12.41 13.24 9.50
C MET A 132 -13.28 14.32 10.16
N VAL A 133 -12.71 15.49 10.44
CA VAL A 133 -13.46 16.62 11.03
C VAL A 133 -14.39 17.24 9.99
N PHE A 134 -13.93 17.43 8.75
CA PHE A 134 -14.73 18.07 7.70
C PHE A 134 -15.80 17.15 7.10
N PHE A 135 -15.46 15.88 6.85
CA PHE A 135 -16.31 14.93 6.14
C PHE A 135 -16.93 13.85 7.04
N GLY A 136 -16.62 13.89 8.34
CA GLY A 136 -17.05 12.88 9.30
C GLY A 136 -16.16 11.63 9.33
N ARG A 137 -16.49 10.69 10.22
CA ARG A 137 -15.74 9.43 10.33
C ARG A 137 -16.19 8.46 9.26
N SER A 138 -15.33 8.18 8.30
CA SER A 138 -15.56 7.17 7.28
C SER A 138 -14.30 6.38 7.00
N ILE A 139 -14.43 5.04 6.96
CA ILE A 139 -13.34 4.15 6.56
C ILE A 139 -12.83 4.56 5.17
N PHE A 140 -13.73 4.93 4.25
CA PHE A 140 -13.37 5.36 2.90
C PHE A 140 -12.40 6.55 2.89
N LEU A 141 -12.56 7.51 3.82
CA LEU A 141 -11.64 8.66 3.91
C LEU A 141 -10.23 8.25 4.33
N ILE A 142 -10.09 7.20 5.13
CA ILE A 142 -8.79 6.63 5.49
C ILE A 142 -8.11 6.04 4.24
N PHE A 143 -8.86 5.32 3.39
CA PHE A 143 -8.34 4.81 2.11
C PHE A 143 -7.84 5.94 1.22
N VAL A 144 -8.66 6.98 1.05
CA VAL A 144 -8.31 8.16 0.24
C VAL A 144 -7.07 8.86 0.80
N ALA A 145 -7.02 9.09 2.12
CA ALA A 145 -5.92 9.80 2.75
C ALA A 145 -4.59 9.05 2.61
N ILE A 146 -4.59 7.73 2.87
CA ILE A 146 -3.39 6.90 2.75
C ILE A 146 -2.94 6.85 1.28
N GLY A 147 -3.85 6.63 0.34
CA GLY A 147 -3.54 6.61 -1.09
C GLY A 147 -2.99 7.94 -1.61
N ALA A 148 -3.53 9.06 -1.12
CA ALA A 148 -3.13 10.41 -1.51
C ALA A 148 -1.79 10.87 -0.92
N VAL A 149 -1.24 10.17 0.08
CA VAL A 149 0.04 10.52 0.70
C VAL A 149 1.15 9.56 0.27
N ASN A 150 0.89 8.25 0.25
CA ASN A 150 1.91 7.23 -0.05
C ASN A 150 2.55 7.38 -1.46
N TRP A 151 1.85 7.98 -2.42
CA TRP A 151 2.40 8.18 -3.77
C TRP A 151 3.54 9.21 -3.81
N LEU A 152 3.62 10.11 -2.82
CA LEU A 152 4.64 11.15 -2.74
C LEU A 152 6.05 10.54 -2.57
N ASP A 153 6.16 9.52 -1.72
CA ASP A 153 7.41 8.80 -1.50
C ASP A 153 7.83 7.98 -2.72
N ILE A 154 6.88 7.25 -3.31
CA ILE A 154 7.13 6.49 -4.53
C ILE A 154 7.56 7.41 -5.68
N ALA A 155 6.95 8.59 -5.83
CA ALA A 155 7.34 9.57 -6.84
C ALA A 155 8.80 10.02 -6.68
N ARG A 156 9.25 10.26 -5.44
CA ARG A 156 10.65 10.64 -5.15
C ARG A 156 11.63 9.52 -5.47
N ILE A 157 11.31 8.28 -5.06
CA ILE A 157 12.14 7.10 -5.33
C ILE A 157 12.27 6.89 -6.84
N VAL A 158 11.15 6.85 -7.55
CA VAL A 158 11.12 6.60 -9.00
C VAL A 158 11.79 7.73 -9.76
N ARG A 159 11.64 8.99 -9.34
CA ARG A 159 12.41 10.12 -9.90
C ARG A 159 13.91 9.88 -9.77
N GLY A 160 14.39 9.49 -8.59
CA GLY A 160 15.81 9.20 -8.36
C GLY A 160 16.33 8.08 -9.27
N GLN A 161 15.56 7.00 -9.41
CA GLN A 161 15.91 5.90 -10.34
C GLN A 161 15.88 6.37 -11.80
N THR A 162 14.90 7.18 -12.18
CA THR A 162 14.77 7.71 -13.54
C THR A 162 15.93 8.62 -13.92
N LEU A 163 16.36 9.48 -13.00
CA LEU A 163 17.54 10.35 -13.22
C LEU A 163 18.81 9.51 -13.45
N ASN A 164 18.97 8.42 -12.70
CA ASN A 164 20.09 7.47 -12.88
C ASN A 164 20.00 6.69 -14.20
N LEU A 165 18.80 6.30 -14.62
CA LEU A 165 18.59 5.56 -15.87
C LEU A 165 18.70 6.45 -17.11
N LYS A 166 18.33 7.74 -17.00
CA LYS A 166 18.36 8.71 -18.11
C LYS A 166 19.75 8.88 -18.73
N SER A 167 20.82 8.69 -17.96
CA SER A 167 22.20 8.83 -18.41
C SER A 167 22.85 7.51 -18.87
N LYS A 168 22.07 6.45 -19.10
CA LYS A 168 22.59 5.16 -19.57
C LYS A 168 22.59 5.05 -21.09
N GLU A 169 23.57 4.34 -21.63
CA GLU A 169 23.79 4.15 -23.08
C GLU A 169 22.57 3.61 -23.85
N PHE A 170 21.72 2.80 -23.21
CA PHE A 170 20.51 2.28 -23.87
C PHE A 170 19.47 3.37 -24.16
N VAL A 171 19.45 4.46 -23.38
CA VAL A 171 18.56 5.61 -23.62
C VAL A 171 19.06 6.39 -24.84
N ASP A 172 20.36 6.56 -24.96
CA ASP A 172 20.99 7.22 -26.12
C ASP A 172 20.78 6.41 -27.40
N ALA A 173 20.94 5.08 -27.32
CA ALA A 173 20.63 4.19 -28.43
C ALA A 173 19.15 4.27 -28.86
N ALA A 174 18.22 4.34 -27.90
CA ALA A 174 16.79 4.49 -28.19
C ALA A 174 16.46 5.84 -28.85
N ARG A 175 17.12 6.93 -28.43
CA ARG A 175 17.00 8.25 -29.07
C ARG A 175 17.56 8.25 -30.49
N ALA A 176 18.74 7.65 -30.71
CA ALA A 176 19.34 7.51 -32.03
C ALA A 176 18.45 6.69 -32.98
N GLY A 177 17.74 5.70 -32.45
CA GLY A 177 16.71 4.93 -33.18
C GLY A 177 15.38 5.66 -33.40
N GLY A 178 15.25 6.94 -33.04
CA GLY A 178 14.05 7.75 -33.28
C GLY A 178 12.89 7.53 -32.30
N ALA A 179 13.13 6.90 -31.14
CA ALA A 179 12.07 6.71 -30.14
C ALA A 179 11.66 8.05 -29.50
N SER A 180 10.35 8.31 -29.43
CA SER A 180 9.81 9.49 -28.77
C SER A 180 10.00 9.43 -27.24
N THR A 181 10.13 10.60 -26.62
CA THR A 181 10.27 10.76 -25.15
C THR A 181 9.27 9.92 -24.33
N PRO A 182 7.94 9.95 -24.61
CA PRO A 182 6.99 9.12 -23.87
C PRO A 182 7.22 7.62 -24.07
N ARG A 183 7.62 7.21 -25.28
CA ARG A 183 7.92 5.81 -25.59
C ARG A 183 9.17 5.33 -24.86
N ILE A 184 10.18 6.17 -24.67
CA ILE A 184 11.36 5.83 -23.88
C ILE A 184 10.99 5.64 -22.41
N VAL A 185 10.23 6.57 -21.84
CA VAL A 185 9.80 6.50 -20.43
C VAL A 185 8.99 5.24 -20.15
N PHE A 186 7.86 5.06 -20.84
CA PHE A 186 6.93 3.96 -20.52
C PHE A 186 7.39 2.57 -21.00
N LYS A 187 8.32 2.50 -21.97
CA LYS A 187 8.79 1.21 -22.52
C LYS A 187 10.19 0.80 -22.07
N HIS A 188 11.04 1.73 -21.62
CA HIS A 188 12.44 1.42 -21.30
C HIS A 188 12.85 1.84 -19.87
N ILE A 189 12.14 2.77 -19.22
CA ILE A 189 12.47 3.25 -17.87
C ILE A 189 11.52 2.67 -16.81
N VAL A 190 10.22 2.59 -17.13
CA VAL A 190 9.19 2.06 -16.24
C VAL A 190 9.12 0.52 -16.14
N PRO A 191 9.53 -0.32 -17.12
CA PRO A 191 9.19 -1.75 -17.08
C PRO A 191 9.90 -2.54 -15.96
#